data_AF-A0A6V8DIT7-F1
#
_entry.id   AF-A0A6V8DIT7-F1
#
_cell.length_a   1.000
_cell.length_b   1.000
_cell.length_c   1.000
_cell.angle_alpha   90.00
_cell.angle_beta   90.00
_cell.angle_gamma   90.00
#
_symmetry.space_group_name_H-M   'P 1'
#
loop_
_entity.id
_entity.type
_entity.pdbx_description
1 polymer ?
#
loop_
_entity_poly.entity_id
_entity_poly.type
_entity_poly.pdbx_seq_one_letter_code
_entity_poly.pdbx_strand_id
1 'polypeptide(L)'
;RTLAIDRASRELGLSKSEILSQLDEFQNGQMKPTNSPTATHSQPTRESNFSQQEAEKEGSPRFLENTHKYRFTYDPSHSGKKRQSEVNQAIVCPHCNAALGIPSVRPISVKCPACLMESTFEN
;
A
#
# COMPACT_ATOMS: atom_id res chain seq x y z
N ARG A 1 1.22 20.46 8.78
CA ARG A 1 0.56 21.80 8.80
C ARG A 1 0.95 22.65 7.57
N THR A 2 2.20 22.63 7.13
CA THR A 2 2.69 23.38 5.96
C THR A 2 1.92 23.12 4.65
N LEU A 3 1.58 21.87 4.34
CA LEU A 3 0.83 21.51 3.12
C LEU A 3 -0.59 22.11 3.05
N ALA A 4 -1.25 22.32 4.19
CA ALA A 4 -2.60 22.87 4.22
C ALA A 4 -2.60 24.39 3.93
N ILE A 5 -1.60 25.11 4.44
CA ILE A 5 -1.41 26.55 4.21
C ILE A 5 -1.06 26.81 2.75
N ASP A 6 -0.19 25.97 2.18
CA ASP A 6 0.20 26.05 0.76
C ASP A 6 -0.98 25.87 -0.19
N ARG A 7 -1.94 25.01 0.19
CA ARG A 7 -3.18 24.83 -0.56
C ARG A 7 -4.08 26.07 -0.47
N ALA A 8 -4.31 26.57 0.75
CA ALA A 8 -5.15 27.75 0.98
C ALA A 8 -4.61 29.01 0.26
N SER A 9 -3.28 29.17 0.22
CA SER A 9 -2.62 30.27 -0.51
C SER A 9 -2.94 30.26 -2.00
N ARG A 10 -3.00 29.08 -2.63
CA ARG A 10 -3.32 28.96 -4.06
C ARG A 10 -4.80 29.18 -4.34
N GLU A 11 -5.67 28.71 -3.46
CA GLU A 11 -7.13 28.80 -3.64
C GLU A 11 -7.64 30.23 -3.41
N LEU A 12 -7.09 30.95 -2.41
CA LEU A 12 -7.54 32.30 -2.05
C LEU A 12 -6.67 33.41 -2.65
N GLY A 13 -5.55 33.08 -3.29
CA GLY A 13 -4.59 34.05 -3.83
C GLY A 13 -3.86 34.86 -2.77
N LEU A 14 -3.94 34.46 -1.49
CA LEU A 14 -3.30 35.15 -0.37
C LEU A 14 -1.87 34.65 -0.16
N SER A 15 -1.01 35.54 0.34
CA SER A 15 0.36 35.16 0.70
C SER A 15 0.36 34.23 1.92
N LYS A 16 1.34 33.33 2.00
CA LYS A 16 1.45 32.38 3.12
C LYS A 16 1.59 33.08 4.47
N SER A 17 2.26 34.24 4.52
CA SER A 17 2.43 35.05 5.72
C SER A 17 1.12 35.67 6.20
N GLU A 18 0.25 36.10 5.28
CA GLU A 18 -1.05 36.68 5.58
C GLU A 18 -2.01 35.65 6.19
N ILE A 19 -1.99 34.42 5.66
CA ILE A 19 -2.81 33.31 6.18
C ILE A 19 -2.35 32.93 7.59
N LEU A 20 -1.04 33.00 7.85
CA LEU A 20 -0.49 32.70 9.16
C LEU A 20 -0.84 33.78 10.19
N SER A 21 -0.79 35.07 9.83
CA SER A 21 -1.18 36.16 10.74
C SER A 21 -2.67 36.09 11.09
N GLN A 22 -3.53 35.88 10.09
CA GLN A 22 -4.97 35.73 10.31
C GLN A 22 -5.31 34.52 11.19
N LEU A 23 -4.56 33.42 11.05
CA LEU A 23 -4.76 32.22 11.88
C LEU A 23 -4.32 32.45 13.34
N ASP A 24 -3.25 33.20 13.54
CA ASP A 24 -2.75 33.59 14.87
C ASP A 24 -3.72 34.57 15.55
N GLU A 25 -4.23 35.57 14.83
CA GLU A 25 -5.26 36.50 15.29
C GLU A 25 -6.57 35.78 15.66
N PHE A 26 -6.93 34.74 14.89
CA PHE A 26 -8.09 33.89 15.20
C PHE A 26 -7.86 33.06 16.46
N GLN A 27 -6.66 32.49 16.62
CA GLN A 27 -6.28 31.72 17.79
C GLN A 27 -6.20 32.57 19.05
N ASN A 28 -5.77 33.83 18.90
CA ASN A 28 -5.70 34.84 19.97
C ASN A 28 -7.04 35.55 20.23
N GLY A 29 -8.11 35.16 19.52
CA GLY A 29 -9.49 35.56 19.84
C GLY A 29 -9.87 37.00 19.49
N GLN A 30 -9.11 37.68 18.63
CA GLN A 30 -9.38 39.09 18.26
C GLN A 30 -10.46 39.27 17.18
N MET A 31 -10.98 38.19 16.58
CA MET A 31 -11.95 38.26 15.49
C MET A 31 -13.25 37.53 15.85
N LYS A 32 -14.35 38.27 16.08
CA LYS A 32 -15.69 37.69 16.02
C LYS A 32 -16.13 37.61 14.56
N PRO A 33 -16.52 36.44 14.03
CA PRO A 33 -17.15 36.40 12.72
C PRO A 33 -18.49 37.15 12.81
N THR A 34 -18.60 38.29 12.14
CA THR A 34 -19.91 38.85 11.78
C THR A 34 -20.50 37.89 10.76
N ASN A 35 -21.49 37.12 11.19
CA ASN A 35 -22.21 36.19 10.34
C ASN A 35 -23.27 36.99 9.58
N SER A 36 -22.85 37.77 8.58
CA SER A 36 -23.76 38.35 7.59
C SER A 36 -23.95 37.32 6.46
N PRO A 37 -25.17 36.83 6.20
CA PRO A 37 -25.41 35.85 5.17
C PRO A 37 -25.41 36.57 3.82
N THR A 38 -24.27 36.61 3.16
CA THR A 38 -24.22 37.11 1.78
C THR A 38 -23.12 36.39 1.01
N ALA A 39 -23.48 35.23 0.49
CA ALA A 39 -23.21 34.76 -0.87
C ALA A 39 -23.57 33.28 -0.89
N THR A 40 -24.50 32.93 -1.76
CA THR A 40 -24.78 31.55 -2.17
C THR A 40 -23.49 30.93 -2.69
N HIS A 41 -22.70 30.30 -1.82
CA HIS A 41 -21.69 29.34 -2.23
C HIS A 41 -22.38 27.99 -2.30
N SER A 42 -22.86 27.65 -3.49
CA SER A 42 -23.17 26.29 -3.87
C SER A 42 -22.04 25.40 -3.38
N GLN A 43 -22.34 24.46 -2.49
CA GLN A 43 -21.40 23.40 -2.15
C GLN A 43 -20.85 22.84 -3.46
N PRO A 44 -19.53 22.74 -3.66
CA PRO A 44 -19.01 22.06 -4.84
C PRO A 44 -19.50 20.62 -4.73
N THR A 45 -20.44 20.24 -5.60
CA THR A 45 -20.72 18.85 -5.85
C THR A 45 -19.39 18.24 -6.28
N ARG A 46 -18.92 17.23 -5.53
CA ARG A 46 -17.77 16.44 -5.95
C ARG A 46 -18.24 15.59 -7.13
N GLU A 47 -18.32 16.21 -8.29
CA GLU A 47 -18.56 15.50 -9.53
C GLU A 47 -17.28 14.73 -9.83
N SER A 48 -17.35 13.41 -9.68
CA SER A 48 -16.29 12.54 -10.13
C SER A 48 -16.25 12.61 -11.66
N ASN A 49 -15.31 13.38 -12.22
CA ASN A 49 -14.97 13.31 -13.65
C ASN A 49 -14.36 11.94 -14.04
N PHE A 50 -14.22 11.02 -13.08
CA PHE A 50 -13.93 9.63 -13.37
C PHE A 50 -15.20 9.00 -13.92
N SER A 51 -15.39 9.07 -15.24
CA SER A 51 -16.32 8.17 -15.90
C SER A 51 -15.83 6.75 -15.63
N GLN A 52 -16.52 6.02 -14.76
CA GLN A 52 -16.48 4.56 -14.77
C GLN A 52 -17.16 4.11 -16.06
N GLN A 53 -16.44 4.27 -17.18
CA GLN A 53 -16.75 3.54 -18.39
C GLN A 53 -16.27 2.11 -18.15
N GLU A 54 -17.12 1.31 -17.51
CA GLU A 54 -17.08 -0.14 -17.62
C GLU A 54 -17.51 -0.52 -19.03
N ALA A 55 -16.62 -0.28 -19.99
CA ALA A 55 -16.62 -1.00 -21.24
C ALA A 55 -15.22 -1.59 -21.34
N GLU A 56 -15.10 -2.91 -21.08
CA GLU A 56 -13.92 -3.67 -21.48
C GLU A 56 -13.69 -3.36 -22.96
N LYS A 57 -12.74 -2.47 -23.26
CA LYS A 57 -12.32 -2.23 -24.65
C LYS A 57 -11.59 -3.50 -25.08
N GLU A 58 -11.94 -4.04 -26.24
CA GLU A 58 -11.21 -5.17 -26.81
C GLU A 58 -9.70 -4.80 -26.87
N GLY A 59 -8.89 -5.51 -26.08
CA GLY A 59 -7.46 -5.25 -25.91
C GLY A 59 -7.02 -4.60 -24.60
N SER A 60 -7.94 -4.21 -23.69
CA SER A 60 -7.54 -3.79 -22.34
C SER A 60 -7.15 -4.98 -21.47
N PRO A 61 -6.10 -4.88 -20.63
CA PRO A 61 -5.74 -5.95 -19.71
C PRO A 61 -6.90 -6.22 -18.74
N ARG A 62 -7.21 -7.50 -18.51
CA ARG A 62 -8.20 -7.92 -17.53
C ARG A 62 -7.69 -7.64 -16.13
N PHE A 63 -8.29 -6.67 -15.46
CA PHE A 63 -8.03 -6.40 -14.06
C PHE A 63 -8.74 -7.45 -13.22
N LEU A 64 -7.97 -8.28 -12.51
CA LEU A 64 -8.54 -9.24 -11.57
C LEU A 64 -8.92 -8.52 -10.27
N GLU A 65 -10.18 -8.63 -9.88
CA GLU A 65 -10.70 -8.08 -8.61
C GLU A 65 -9.88 -8.52 -7.38
N ASN A 66 -9.35 -9.75 -7.39
CA ASN A 66 -8.61 -10.34 -6.25
C ASN A 66 -7.10 -10.49 -6.51
N THR A 67 -6.42 -9.39 -6.88
CA THR A 67 -4.96 -9.40 -7.10
C THR A 67 -4.14 -9.90 -5.91
N HIS A 68 -4.68 -9.83 -4.69
CA HIS A 68 -3.99 -10.24 -3.47
C HIS A 68 -3.76 -11.76 -3.37
N LYS A 69 -4.57 -12.58 -4.05
CA LYS A 69 -4.43 -14.05 -4.08
C LYS A 69 -3.18 -14.50 -4.85
N TYR A 70 -2.72 -13.68 -5.79
CA TYR A 70 -1.59 -14.01 -6.67
C TYR A 70 -0.26 -13.42 -6.19
N ARG A 71 -0.25 -12.78 -5.03
CA ARG A 71 0.98 -12.27 -4.42
C ARG A 71 1.72 -13.43 -3.74
N PHE A 72 3.02 -13.52 -3.97
CA PHE A 72 3.90 -14.36 -3.16
C PHE A 72 3.76 -13.95 -1.69
N THR A 73 3.54 -14.92 -0.81
CA THR A 73 3.41 -14.68 0.62
C THR A 73 4.78 -14.35 1.20
N TYR A 74 5.14 -13.07 1.18
CA TYR A 74 6.26 -12.55 1.95
C TYR A 74 5.82 -12.35 3.39
N ASP A 75 6.47 -13.03 4.33
CA ASP A 75 6.27 -12.87 5.76
C ASP A 75 7.40 -11.98 6.33
N PRO A 76 7.19 -10.67 6.52
CA PRO A 76 8.19 -9.74 7.04
C PRO A 76 8.40 -9.86 8.56
N SER A 77 7.70 -10.77 9.25
CA SER A 77 7.86 -10.94 10.69
C SER A 77 9.28 -11.39 11.05
N HIS A 78 9.67 -11.12 12.30
CA HIS A 78 10.97 -11.56 12.82
C HIS A 78 11.15 -13.08 12.72
N SER A 79 10.07 -13.86 12.90
CA SER A 79 10.08 -15.32 12.71
C SER A 79 10.19 -15.73 11.23
N GLY A 80 9.60 -14.96 10.30
CA GLY A 80 9.82 -15.14 8.86
C GLY A 80 11.28 -14.95 8.46
N LYS A 81 11.90 -13.88 8.96
CA LYS A 81 13.31 -13.58 8.69
C LYS A 81 14.27 -14.64 9.26
N LYS A 82 13.99 -15.18 10.46
CA LYS A 82 14.77 -16.29 11.05
C LYS A 82 14.72 -17.56 10.18
N ARG A 83 13.53 -17.98 9.76
CA ARG A 83 13.36 -19.16 8.88
C ARG A 83 14.08 -18.99 7.55
N GLN A 84 14.06 -17.78 6.97
CA GLN A 84 14.79 -17.48 5.75
C GLN A 84 16.31 -17.53 5.94
N SER A 85 16.83 -17.13 7.11
CA SER A 85 18.27 -17.18 7.41
C SER A 85 18.81 -18.59 7.66
N GLU A 86 17.95 -19.54 8.05
CA GLU A 86 18.33 -20.93 8.29
C GLU A 86 18.49 -21.74 6.99
N VAL A 87 17.89 -21.25 5.89
CA VAL A 87 18.00 -21.85 4.55
C VAL A 87 19.34 -21.44 3.92
N ASN A 88 20.24 -22.40 3.77
CA ASN A 88 21.59 -22.17 3.24
C ASN A 88 21.82 -22.82 1.87
N GLN A 89 21.00 -23.80 1.48
CA GLN A 89 21.11 -24.53 0.23
C GLN A 89 19.76 -24.66 -0.46
N ALA A 90 19.78 -24.77 -1.79
CA ALA A 90 18.60 -25.07 -2.60
C ALA A 90 18.78 -26.42 -3.28
N ILE A 91 17.81 -27.31 -3.14
CA ILE A 91 17.76 -28.61 -3.81
C ILE A 91 16.47 -28.75 -4.61
N VAL A 92 16.44 -29.72 -5.52
CA VAL A 92 15.26 -30.02 -6.33
C VAL A 92 14.57 -31.25 -5.75
N CYS A 93 13.25 -31.20 -5.56
CA CYS A 93 12.48 -32.37 -5.18
C CYS A 93 12.55 -33.44 -6.28
N PRO A 94 12.89 -34.71 -5.97
CA PRO A 94 13.01 -35.77 -6.98
C PRO A 94 11.67 -36.18 -7.61
N HIS A 95 10.54 -35.84 -6.97
CA HIS A 95 9.21 -36.25 -7.44
C HIS A 95 8.52 -35.22 -8.34
N CYS A 96 8.69 -33.93 -8.07
CA CYS A 96 7.95 -32.87 -8.76
C CYS A 96 8.83 -31.75 -9.31
N ASN A 97 10.15 -31.88 -9.17
CA ASN A 97 11.13 -30.89 -9.63
C ASN A 97 10.96 -29.48 -9.05
N ALA A 98 10.20 -29.33 -7.95
CA ALA A 98 10.08 -28.06 -7.24
C ALA A 98 11.40 -27.71 -6.52
N ALA A 99 11.80 -26.45 -6.57
CA ALA A 99 12.95 -25.93 -5.84
C ALA A 99 12.62 -25.79 -4.34
N LEU A 100 13.46 -26.36 -3.47
CA LEU A 100 13.30 -26.37 -2.02
C LEU A 100 14.53 -25.76 -1.36
N GLY A 101 14.31 -24.76 -0.51
CA GLY A 101 15.33 -24.21 0.36
C GLY A 101 15.47 -25.05 1.63
N ILE A 102 16.66 -25.57 1.90
CA ILE A 102 16.95 -26.44 3.04
C ILE A 102 18.22 -25.99 3.79
N PRO A 103 18.35 -26.33 5.08
CA PRO A 103 19.61 -26.17 5.81
C PRO A 103 20.69 -27.12 5.27
N SER A 104 21.96 -26.76 5.46
CA SER A 104 23.13 -27.54 5.02
C SER A 104 23.48 -28.72 5.93
N VAL A 105 22.73 -28.93 7.02
CA VAL A 105 22.91 -30.08 7.93
C VAL A 105 22.28 -31.31 7.29
N ARG A 106 23.01 -32.43 7.28
CA ARG A 106 22.59 -33.75 6.78
C ARG A 106 22.84 -34.78 7.91
N PRO A 107 22.06 -35.87 8.02
CA PRO A 107 20.92 -36.27 7.20
C PRO A 107 19.63 -35.51 7.57
N ILE A 108 18.76 -35.28 6.57
CA ILE A 108 17.47 -34.60 6.77
C ILE A 108 16.35 -35.32 6.03
N SER A 109 15.16 -35.33 6.64
CA SER A 109 13.92 -35.66 5.96
C SER A 109 13.16 -34.38 5.61
N VAL A 110 12.87 -34.20 4.32
CA VAL A 110 12.21 -33.00 3.81
C VAL A 110 10.88 -33.40 3.18
N LYS A 111 9.80 -32.79 3.65
CA LYS A 111 8.49 -32.91 3.04
C LYS A 111 8.29 -31.77 2.04
N CYS A 112 8.11 -32.11 0.77
CA CYS A 112 7.91 -31.11 -0.27
C CYS A 112 6.53 -30.43 -0.11
N PRO A 113 6.42 -29.09 -0.03
CA PRO A 113 5.14 -28.40 0.05
C PRO A 113 4.31 -28.48 -1.25
N ALA A 114 4.93 -28.81 -2.38
CA ALA A 114 4.25 -28.91 -3.67
C ALA A 114 3.58 -30.27 -3.90
N CYS A 115 4.26 -31.38 -3.59
CA CYS A 115 3.73 -32.74 -3.82
C CYS A 115 3.48 -33.56 -2.55
N LEU A 116 3.77 -33.00 -1.37
CA LEU A 116 3.65 -33.64 -0.05
C LEU A 116 4.44 -34.94 0.15
N MET A 117 5.29 -35.32 -0.81
CA MET A 117 6.19 -36.46 -0.68
C MET A 117 7.35 -36.12 0.24
N GLU A 118 7.73 -37.10 1.05
CA GLU A 118 8.91 -37.06 1.91
C GLU A 118 10.10 -37.65 1.17
N SER A 119 11.24 -36.95 1.24
CA SER A 119 12.50 -37.41 0.67
C SER A 119 13.60 -37.21 1.70
N THR A 120 14.42 -38.24 1.89
CA THR A 120 15.60 -38.20 2.74
C THR A 120 16.81 -37.83 1.89
N PHE A 121 17.56 -36.84 2.36
CA PHE A 121 18.83 -36.45 1.74
C PHE A 121 19.95 -36.83 2.68
N GLU A 122 20.77 -37.77 2.23
CA GLU A 122 22.07 -38.13 2.82
C GLU A 122 23.17 -37.46 1.97
N ASN A 123 24.42 -37.49 2.45
CA ASN A 123 25.53 -36.65 1.96
C ASN A 123 25.62 -36.55 0.42
#